data_AF-A0A9D6EK50-F1
#
_entry.id   AF-A0A9D6EK50-F1
#
_cell.length_a   1.000
_cell.length_b   1.000
_cell.length_c   1.000
_cell.angle_alpha   90.00
_cell.angle_beta   90.00
_cell.angle_gamma   90.00
#
_symmetry.space_group_name_H-M   'P 1'
#
loop_
_entity.id
_entity.type
_entity.pdbx_description
1 polymer ?
#
loop_
_entity_poly.entity_id
_entity_poly.type
_entity_poly.pdbx_seq_one_letter_code
_entity_poly.pdbx_strand_id
1 'polypeptide(L)'
;MGAGPSKGIGRIRRIARRHGVVRLRVFGSRASGRATGSSDLDLLVDLKPERDLLDLVEFKLEVDRLLGQDAVIRNLEVIGEAVKNLCADLRRRHPAIPWRGITALRNVLIHHV
;
A
#
# COMPACT_ATOMS: atom_id res chain seq x y z
N MET A 1 1.76 -2.73 -17.17
CA MET A 1 2.93 -2.52 -16.28
C MET A 1 2.40 -2.25 -14.89
N GLY A 2 2.38 -3.27 -14.03
CA GLY A 2 1.84 -3.16 -12.68
C GLY A 2 2.78 -2.38 -11.78
N ALA A 3 2.26 -1.41 -11.05
CA ALA A 3 2.91 -0.93 -9.83
C ALA A 3 3.00 -2.13 -8.88
N GLY A 4 4.15 -2.80 -8.91
CA GLY A 4 4.46 -3.94 -8.06
C GLY A 4 4.79 -3.49 -6.63
N PRO A 5 4.98 -4.45 -5.72
CA PRO A 5 5.32 -4.23 -4.30
C PRO A 5 6.64 -3.44 -4.05
N SER A 6 7.33 -2.99 -5.10
CA SER A 6 8.61 -2.28 -5.05
C SER A 6 8.53 -0.83 -4.57
N LYS A 7 7.40 -0.13 -4.72
CA LYS A 7 7.25 1.27 -4.24
C LYS A 7 7.06 1.39 -2.73
N GLY A 8 6.33 0.44 -2.11
CA GLY A 8 6.04 0.46 -0.67
C GLY A 8 7.30 0.34 0.20
N ILE A 9 8.21 -0.58 -0.15
CA ILE A 9 9.44 -0.81 0.63
C ILE A 9 10.36 0.42 0.64
N GLY A 10 10.38 1.19 -0.46
CA GLY A 10 11.17 2.42 -0.58
C GLY A 10 10.67 3.54 0.34
N ARG A 11 9.34 3.64 0.51
CA ARG A 11 8.70 4.60 1.41
C ARG A 11 8.93 4.21 2.87
N ILE A 12 8.78 2.93 3.21
CA ILE A 12 9.09 2.42 4.57
C ILE A 12 10.56 2.70 4.93
N ARG A 13 11.50 2.48 4.01
CA ARG A 13 12.92 2.82 4.23
C ARG A 13 13.18 4.32 4.44
N ARG A 14 12.34 5.20 3.91
CA ARG A 14 12.44 6.65 4.14
C ARG A 14 11.93 7.02 5.52
N ILE A 15 10.77 6.46 5.90
CA ILE A 15 10.19 6.61 7.24
C ILE A 15 11.18 6.09 8.29
N ALA A 16 11.72 4.90 8.09
CA ALA A 16 12.74 4.27 8.94
C ALA A 16 13.93 5.21 9.22
N ARG A 17 14.51 5.82 8.18
CA ARG A 17 15.64 6.76 8.33
C ARG A 17 15.30 8.00 9.14
N ARG A 18 14.08 8.54 9.02
CA ARG A 18 13.66 9.72 9.79
C ARG A 18 13.53 9.42 11.28
N HIS A 19 13.07 8.22 11.61
CA HIS A 19 12.90 7.75 12.99
C HIS A 19 14.15 7.09 13.58
N GLY A 20 15.31 7.24 12.93
CA GLY A 20 16.57 6.72 13.46
C GLY A 20 16.73 5.19 13.39
N VAL A 21 15.95 4.50 12.54
CA VAL A 21 16.17 3.09 12.25
C VAL A 21 17.41 2.94 11.36
N VAL A 22 18.45 2.26 11.87
CA VAL A 22 19.70 2.00 11.15
C VAL A 22 19.71 0.65 10.44
N ARG A 23 18.89 -0.30 10.91
CA ARG A 23 18.69 -1.59 10.25
C ARG A 23 17.21 -1.91 10.22
N LEU A 24 16.70 -2.27 9.05
CA LEU A 24 15.32 -2.68 8.82
C LEU A 24 15.33 -4.02 8.07
N ARG A 25 14.73 -5.05 8.68
CA ARG A 25 14.57 -6.38 8.07
C ARG A 25 13.12 -6.82 8.14
N VAL A 26 12.66 -7.49 7.10
CA VAL A 26 11.36 -8.18 7.11
C VAL A 26 11.61 -9.60 7.63
N PHE A 27 10.76 -10.06 8.54
CA PHE A 27 10.78 -11.44 9.02
C PHE A 27 9.37 -12.06 8.92
N GLY A 28 9.19 -13.25 9.47
CA GLY A 28 7.87 -13.91 9.48
C GLY A 28 7.43 -14.44 8.11
N SER A 29 6.13 -14.65 7.93
CA SER A 29 5.55 -15.36 6.77
C SER A 29 5.84 -14.68 5.42
N ARG A 30 6.09 -13.36 5.43
CA ARG A 30 6.48 -12.57 4.25
C ARG A 30 7.94 -12.77 3.83
N ALA A 31 8.81 -13.20 4.73
CA ALA A 31 10.19 -13.56 4.40
C ALA A 31 10.31 -14.96 3.79
N SER A 32 9.36 -15.86 4.05
CA SER A 32 9.42 -17.26 3.61
C SER A 32 8.73 -17.54 2.26
N GLY A 33 8.27 -16.51 1.55
CA GLY A 33 7.59 -16.66 0.25
C GLY A 33 6.19 -17.31 0.30
N ARG A 34 5.63 -17.51 1.51
CA ARG A 34 4.30 -18.15 1.73
C ARG A 34 3.20 -17.15 2.10
N ALA A 35 3.47 -15.85 2.05
CA ALA A 35 2.51 -14.86 2.47
C ALA A 35 1.27 -14.81 1.56
N THR A 36 0.10 -14.89 2.19
CA THR A 36 -1.19 -14.57 1.59
C THR A 36 -1.46 -13.07 1.75
N GLY A 37 -2.40 -12.53 0.96
CA GLY A 37 -2.66 -11.08 0.85
C GLY A 37 -3.04 -10.35 2.14
N SER A 38 -3.32 -11.07 3.24
CA SER A 38 -3.70 -10.53 4.55
C SER A 38 -2.62 -10.66 5.63
N SER A 39 -1.44 -11.24 5.35
CA SER A 39 -0.45 -11.47 6.42
C SER A 39 0.15 -10.17 6.93
N ASP A 40 0.29 -10.07 8.26
CA ASP A 40 0.97 -8.95 8.93
C ASP A 40 2.40 -8.75 8.41
N LEU A 41 2.86 -7.50 8.38
CA LEU A 41 4.24 -7.16 8.00
C LEU A 41 5.11 -7.14 9.25
N ASP A 42 5.84 -8.21 9.48
CA ASP A 42 6.76 -8.32 10.60
C ASP A 42 8.09 -7.63 10.28
N LEU A 43 8.47 -6.64 11.11
CA LEU A 43 9.69 -5.85 10.95
C LEU A 43 10.62 -6.00 12.16
N LEU A 44 11.88 -6.35 11.91
CA LEU A 44 12.96 -6.19 12.89
C LEU A 44 13.66 -4.87 12.61
N VAL A 45 13.79 -4.04 13.65
CA VAL A 45 14.45 -2.74 13.59
C VAL A 45 15.54 -2.62 14.62
N ASP A 46 16.69 -2.09 14.20
CA ASP A 46 17.72 -1.60 15.11
C ASP A 46 17.66 -0.07 15.08
N LEU A 47 17.49 0.56 16.24
CA LEU A 47 17.47 2.01 16.39
C LEU A 47 18.86 2.55 16.71
N LYS A 48 19.10 3.82 16.40
CA LYS A 48 20.27 4.52 16.92
C LYS A 48 20.20 4.61 18.46
N PRO A 49 21.36 4.66 19.16
CA PRO A 49 21.39 4.76 20.63
C PRO A 49 20.68 5.97 21.20
N GLU A 50 20.52 7.06 20.42
CA GLU A 50 19.87 8.30 20.86
C GLU A 50 18.33 8.27 20.71
N ARG A 51 17.76 7.11 20.34
CA ARG A 51 16.32 6.92 20.14
C ARG A 51 15.73 6.08 21.25
N ASP A 52 14.44 6.28 21.49
CA ASP A 52 13.69 5.60 22.54
C ASP A 52 12.49 4.81 22.01
N LEU A 53 11.67 4.30 22.93
CA LEU A 53 10.46 3.55 22.59
C LEU A 53 9.38 4.43 21.94
N LEU A 54 9.36 5.74 22.21
CA LEU A 54 8.41 6.65 21.58
C LEU A 54 8.75 6.84 20.10
N ASP A 55 10.03 6.98 19.76
CA ASP A 55 10.48 6.99 18.36
C ASP A 55 10.05 5.71 17.61
N LEU A 56 10.12 4.56 18.30
CA LEU A 56 9.67 3.28 17.74
C LEU A 56 8.16 3.26 17.49
N VAL A 57 7.37 3.79 18.43
CA VAL A 57 5.90 3.88 18.29
C VAL A 57 5.54 4.84 17.17
N GLU A 58 6.22 5.99 17.05
CA GLU A 58 6.01 6.93 15.95
C GLU A 58 6.33 6.30 14.59
N PHE A 59 7.45 5.59 14.49
CA PHE A 59 7.80 4.80 13.31
C PHE A 59 6.69 3.81 12.94
N LYS A 60 6.22 3.02 13.91
CA LYS A 60 5.15 2.05 13.71
C LYS A 60 3.87 2.73 13.18
N LEU A 61 3.41 3.78 13.86
CA LEU A 61 2.18 4.48 13.49
C LEU A 61 2.26 5.08 12.08
N GLU A 62 3.42 5.60 11.68
CA GLU A 62 3.61 6.14 10.34
C GLU A 62 3.64 5.03 9.27
N VAL A 63 4.29 3.90 9.55
CA VAL A 63 4.26 2.73 8.66
C VAL A 63 2.84 2.17 8.52
N ASP A 64 2.08 2.06 9.60
CA ASP A 64 0.70 1.56 9.55
C ASP A 64 -0.19 2.47 8.70
N ARG A 65 -0.08 3.79 8.86
CA ARG A 65 -0.82 4.76 8.02
C ARG A 65 -0.44 4.63 6.55
N LEU A 66 0.85 4.50 6.26
CA LEU A 66 1.34 4.29 4.89
C LEU A 66 0.74 3.02 4.28
N LEU A 67 0.81 1.89 4.99
CA LEU A 67 0.31 0.61 4.50
C LEU A 67 -1.21 0.64 4.30
N GLY A 68 -1.94 1.27 5.21
CA GLY A 68 -3.38 1.47 5.08
C GLY A 68 -3.77 2.28 3.86
N GLN A 69 -3.07 3.40 3.60
CA GLN A 69 -3.27 4.21 2.40
C GLN A 69 -2.98 3.42 1.12
N ASP A 70 -1.85 2.70 1.07
CA ASP A 70 -1.46 1.90 -0.09
C ASP A 70 -2.48 0.78 -0.37
N ALA A 71 -3.03 0.15 0.69
CA ALA A 71 -4.07 -0.86 0.56
C ALA A 71 -5.37 -0.27 -0.03
N VAL A 72 -5.82 0.90 0.45
CA VAL A 72 -7.00 1.58 -0.08
C VAL A 72 -6.81 1.96 -1.55
N ILE A 73 -5.67 2.56 -1.90
CA ILE A 73 -5.34 2.92 -3.28
C ILE A 73 -5.37 1.68 -4.17
N ARG A 74 -4.73 0.58 -3.73
CA ARG A 74 -4.72 -0.68 -4.48
C ARG A 74 -6.12 -1.24 -4.70
N ASN A 75 -6.98 -1.19 -3.69
CA ASN A 75 -8.36 -1.65 -3.83
C ASN A 75 -9.13 -0.81 -4.86
N LEU A 76 -8.93 0.52 -4.86
CA LEU A 76 -9.54 1.40 -5.86
C LEU A 76 -9.03 1.13 -7.28
N GLU A 77 -7.73 0.85 -7.45
CA GLU A 77 -7.16 0.43 -8.74
C GLU A 77 -7.80 -0.87 -9.26
N VAL A 78 -7.95 -1.87 -8.38
CA VAL A 78 -8.57 -3.17 -8.70
C VAL A 78 -10.03 -2.98 -9.11
N ILE A 79 -10.80 -2.18 -8.36
CA ILE A 79 -12.18 -1.86 -8.70
C ILE A 79 -12.25 -1.14 -10.05
N GLY A 80 -11.40 -0.16 -10.30
CA GLY A 80 -11.36 0.56 -11.57
C GLY A 80 -11.02 -0.34 -12.75
N GLU A 81 -10.11 -1.29 -12.57
CA GLU A 81 -9.79 -2.29 -13.60
C GLU A 81 -10.96 -3.26 -13.84
N ALA A 82 -11.61 -3.73 -12.78
CA ALA A 82 -12.79 -4.58 -12.91
C ALA A 82 -13.90 -3.86 -13.70
N VAL A 83 -14.18 -2.59 -13.38
CA VAL A 83 -15.18 -1.77 -14.07
C VAL A 83 -14.84 -1.59 -15.55
N LYS A 84 -13.56 -1.37 -15.89
CA LYS A 84 -13.12 -1.24 -17.29
C LYS A 84 -13.48 -2.46 -18.13
N ASN A 85 -13.49 -3.65 -17.52
CA ASN A 85 -13.74 -4.93 -18.18
C ASN A 85 -15.23 -5.35 -18.19
N LEU A 86 -16.15 -4.56 -17.59
CA LEU A 86 -17.59 -4.87 -17.62
C LEU A 86 -18.20 -4.68 -19.03
N CYS A 87 -19.16 -5.52 -19.42
CA CYS A 87 -19.84 -5.36 -20.71
C CYS A 87 -20.70 -4.09 -20.78
N ALA A 88 -20.94 -3.58 -21.99
CA ALA A 88 -21.74 -2.37 -22.20
C ALA A 88 -23.19 -2.52 -21.74
N ASP A 89 -23.76 -3.73 -21.83
CA ASP A 89 -25.13 -4.01 -21.42
C ASP A 89 -25.37 -3.79 -19.92
N LEU A 90 -24.47 -4.31 -19.09
CA LEU A 90 -24.54 -4.11 -17.64
C LEU A 90 -24.46 -2.63 -17.28
N ARG A 91 -23.57 -1.88 -17.93
CA ARG A 91 -23.44 -0.43 -17.69
C ARG A 91 -24.70 0.33 -18.08
N ARG A 92 -25.38 -0.07 -19.17
CA ARG A 92 -26.65 0.54 -19.60
C ARG A 92 -27.79 0.25 -18.62
N ARG A 93 -27.85 -0.95 -18.05
CA ARG A 93 -28.88 -1.33 -17.05
C ARG A 93 -28.74 -0.60 -15.72
N HIS A 94 -27.58 -0.02 -15.44
CA HIS A 94 -27.28 0.67 -14.20
C HIS A 94 -26.73 2.09 -14.47
N PRO A 95 -27.53 3.00 -15.03
CA PRO A 95 -27.08 4.34 -15.42
C PRO A 95 -26.79 5.27 -14.23
N ALA A 96 -27.32 4.95 -13.04
CA ALA A 96 -27.07 5.72 -11.81
C ALA A 96 -25.62 5.59 -11.31
N ILE A 97 -24.87 4.57 -11.75
CA ILE A 97 -23.49 4.36 -11.35
C ILE A 97 -22.57 5.18 -12.27
N PRO A 98 -21.64 6.00 -11.73
CA PRO A 98 -20.75 6.84 -12.51
C PRO A 98 -19.58 6.04 -13.12
N TRP A 99 -19.86 5.10 -14.02
CA TRP A 99 -18.88 4.18 -14.62
C TRP A 99 -17.62 4.85 -15.18
N ARG A 100 -17.82 5.97 -15.89
CA ARG A 100 -16.73 6.78 -16.46
C ARG A 100 -15.86 7.39 -15.35
N GLY A 101 -16.48 7.88 -14.28
CA GLY A 101 -15.78 8.42 -13.12
C GLY A 101 -14.91 7.38 -12.41
N ILE A 102 -15.44 6.16 -12.23
CA ILE A 102 -14.69 5.07 -11.60
C ILE A 102 -13.47 4.66 -12.46
N THR A 103 -13.64 4.61 -13.78
CA THR A 103 -12.52 4.31 -14.70
C THR A 103 -11.49 5.44 -14.73
N ALA A 104 -11.94 6.71 -14.69
CA ALA A 104 -11.08 7.88 -14.66
C ALA A 104 -10.27 7.98 -13.36
N LEU A 105 -10.88 7.66 -12.20
CA LEU A 105 -10.21 7.62 -10.90
C LEU A 105 -8.96 6.74 -10.94
N ARG A 106 -9.05 5.55 -11.54
CA ARG A 106 -7.89 4.67 -11.72
C ARG A 106 -6.75 5.36 -12.47
N ASN A 107 -7.05 6.10 -13.53
CA ASN A 107 -6.02 6.79 -14.31
C ASN A 107 -5.32 7.86 -13.46
N VAL A 108 -6.08 8.62 -12.68
CA VAL A 108 -5.53 9.60 -11.73
C VAL A 108 -4.63 8.91 -10.70
N LEU A 109 -5.09 7.81 -10.09
CA LEU A 109 -4.32 7.08 -9.07
C LEU A 109 -3.01 6.49 -9.62
N ILE A 110 -2.98 6.04 -10.87
CA ILE A 110 -1.75 5.49 -11.47
C ILE A 110 -0.74 6.60 -11.84
N HIS A 111 -1.20 7.82 -12.10
CA HIS A 111 -0.34 8.94 -12.49
C HIS A 111 0.21 9.77 -11.32
N HIS A 112 -0.48 9.80 -10.18
CA HIS A 112 -0.11 10.62 -9.02
C HIS A 112 0.62 9.85 -7.89
N VAL A 113 1.07 8.62 -8.14
CA VAL A 113 1.77 7.74 -7.18
C VAL A 113 3.12 7.30 -7.71
#